data_AF-A0A4R7UV76-F1
#
_entry.id   AF-A0A4R7UV76-F1
#
_cell.length_a   1.000
_cell.length_b   1.000
_cell.length_c   1.000
_cell.angle_alpha   90.00
_cell.angle_beta   90.00
_cell.angle_gamma   90.00
#
_symmetry.space_group_name_H-M   'P 1'
#
loop_
_entity.id
_entity.type
_entity.pdbx_description
1 polymer ?
#
loop_
_entity_poly.entity_id
_entity_poly.type
_entity_poly.pdbx_seq_one_letter_code
_entity_poly.pdbx_strand_id
1 'polypeptide(L)' 'MVDAQRLFGEPDYLLHVITEDLPAFQRLYDESLSTLPSVQRLTSTLVMKRVVQYRPLPL' A
#
# COMPACT_ATOMS: atom_id res chain seq x y z
N MET A 1 -8.74 -2.55 6.81
CA MET A 1 -8.55 -3.65 5.84
C MET A 1 -7.15 -3.50 5.27
N VAL A 2 -6.38 -4.59 5.25
CA VAL A 2 -5.00 -4.60 4.74
C VAL A 2 -4.90 -5.73 3.72
N ASP A 3 -4.41 -5.41 2.52
CA ASP A 3 -4.12 -6.38 1.46
C ASP A 3 -2.63 -6.30 1.10
N ALA A 4 -2.04 -7.46 0.79
CA ALA A 4 -0.63 -7.57 0.47
C ALA A 4 -0.43 -8.59 -0.64
N GLN A 5 0.25 -8.19 -1.71
CA GLN A 5 0.51 -9.02 -2.87
C GLN A 5 2.00 -9.05 -3.14
N ARG A 6 2.54 -10.26 -3.31
CA ARG A 6 3.90 -10.44 -3.83
C ARG A 6 3.84 -10.39 -5.34
N LEU A 7 4.63 -9.50 -5.93
CA LEU A 7 4.73 -9.30 -7.36
C LEU A 7 5.99 -9.97 -7.90
N PHE A 8 6.00 -10.21 -9.20
CA PHE A 8 7.22 -10.52 -9.94
C PHE A 8 7.77 -9.22 -10.54
N GLY A 9 9.06 -8.94 -10.34
CA GLY A 9 9.72 -7.71 -10.78
C GLY A 9 9.86 -6.69 -9.66
N GLU A 10 10.04 -5.42 -10.03
CA GLU A 10 10.18 -4.29 -9.12
C GLU A 10 8.96 -3.36 -9.25
N PRO A 11 8.25 -3.04 -8.15
CA PRO A 11 8.46 -3.53 -6.78
C PRO A 11 8.04 -5.01 -6.63
N ASP A 12 8.68 -5.70 -5.69
CA ASP A 12 8.44 -7.12 -5.37
C ASP A 12 7.22 -7.35 -4.46
N TYR A 13 6.75 -6.30 -3.79
CA TYR A 13 5.51 -6.32 -2.99
C TYR A 13 4.67 -5.07 -3.21
N LEU A 14 3.34 -5.27 -3.16
CA LEU A 14 2.35 -4.21 -3.14
C LEU A 14 1.49 -4.36 -1.88
N LEU A 15 1.35 -3.27 -1.12
CA LEU A 15 0.48 -3.22 0.05
C LEU A 15 -0.63 -2.21 -0.18
N HIS A 16 -1.87 -2.62 0.10
CA HIS A 16 -3.03 -1.74 0.17
C HIS A 16 -3.50 -1.62 1.62
N VAL A 17 -3.30 -0.43 2.19
CA VAL A 17 -3.70 -0.10 3.55
C VAL A 17 -4.73 1.02 3.54
N ILE A 18 -5.68 0.95 4.47
CA ILE A 18 -6.61 2.04 4.76
C ILE A 18 -6.26 2.57 6.14
N THR A 19 -5.93 3.85 6.23
CA THR A 19 -5.66 4.56 7.48
C THR A 19 -6.76 5.59 7.72
N GLU A 20 -6.93 5.98 8.98
CA GLU A 20 -7.92 6.98 9.38
C GLU A 20 -7.64 8.34 8.75
N ASP A 21 -6.37 8.74 8.74
CA ASP A 21 -5.89 9.99 8.19
C ASP A 21 -4.43 9.87 7.71
N LEU A 22 -3.86 10.99 7.26
CA LEU A 22 -2.46 11.07 6.84
C LEU A 22 -1.46 10.91 8.00
N PRO A 23 -1.66 11.52 9.19
CA PRO A 23 -0.80 11.25 10.35
C PRO A 23 -0.76 9.78 10.79
N ALA A 24 -1.88 9.06 10.74
CA ALA A 24 -1.94 7.62 11.01
C ALA A 24 -1.15 6.82 9.98
N PHE A 25 -1.21 7.21 8.71
CA PHE A 25 -0.35 6.64 7.68
C PHE A 25 1.14 6.90 7.94
N GLN A 26 1.49 8.12 8.34
CA GLN A 26 2.87 8.50 8.65
C GLN A 26 3.44 7.63 9.78
N ARG A 27 2.69 7.44 10.88
CA ARG A 27 3.10 6.57 11.99
C ARG A 27 3.28 5.12 11.55
N LEU A 28 2.35 4.58 10.75
CA LEU A 28 2.47 3.22 10.21
C LEU A 28 3.73 3.08 9.33
N TYR A 29 3.99 4.08 8.48
CA TYR A 29 5.18 4.11 7.63
C TYR A 29 6.46 4.12 8.47
N ASP A 30 6.57 5.05 9.42
CA ASP A 30 7.79 5.25 10.21
C ASP A 30 8.03 4.12 11.21
N GLU A 31 7.01 3.70 11.97
CA GLU A 31 7.20 2.73 13.06
C GLU A 31 7.22 1.28 12.57
N SER A 32 6.46 0.96 11.52
CA SER A 32 6.28 -0.42 11.06
C SER A 32 6.95 -0.71 9.73
N LEU A 33 6.64 0.05 8.67
CA LEU A 33 7.10 -0.30 7.32
C LEU A 33 8.59 0.02 7.12
N SER A 34 9.08 1.12 7.69
CA SER A 34 10.49 1.51 7.58
C SER A 34 11.43 0.64 8.44
N THR A 35 10.88 -0.01 9.47
CA THR A 35 11.64 -0.87 10.40
C THR A 35 11.73 -2.32 9.93
N LEU A 36 11.03 -2.68 8.85
CA LEU A 36 11.04 -4.04 8.32
C LEU A 36 12.45 -4.42 7.85
N PRO A 37 13.04 -5.49 8.41
CA PRO A 37 14.32 -5.99 7.94
C PRO A 37 14.17 -6.43 6.49
N SER A 38 15.15 -6.07 5.65
CA SER A 38 15.22 -6.37 4.21
C SER A 38 14.37 -5.48 3.29
N VAL A 39 13.70 -4.43 3.78
CA VAL A 39 13.09 -3.42 2.90
C VAL A 39 14.16 -2.44 2.40
N GLN A 40 14.47 -2.46 1.11
CA GLN A 40 15.44 -1.53 0.50
C GLN A 40 14.83 -0.18 0.13
N ARG A 41 13.59 -0.18 -0.37
CA ARG A 41 12.93 1.02 -0.88
C ARG A 41 11.43 0.89 -0.69
N LEU A 42 10.82 1.88 -0.03
CA LEU A 42 9.37 2.00 0.06
C LEU A 42 8.91 3.15 -0.84
N THR A 43 7.91 2.89 -1.70
CA THR A 43 7.28 3.91 -2.54
C THR A 43 5.79 3.93 -2.20
N SER A 44 5.29 5.08 -1.74
CA SER A 44 3.90 5.23 -1.31
C SER A 44 3.09 6.02 -2.33
N THR A 45 1.94 5.49 -2.73
CA THR A 45 0.99 6.19 -3.60
C THR A 45 -0.29 6.47 -2.81
N LEU A 46 -0.55 7.75 -2.53
CA LEU A 46 -1.77 8.19 -1.84
C LEU A 46 -2.92 8.31 -2.84
N VAL A 47 -3.99 7.54 -2.63
CA VAL A 47 -5.17 7.56 -3.50
C VAL A 47 -6.00 8.81 -3.19
N MET A 48 -5.98 9.78 -4.09
CA MET A 48 -6.75 11.03 -3.95
C MET A 48 -8.26 10.81 -4.09
N LYS A 49 -8.67 10.07 -5.13
CA LYS A 49 -10.08 9.80 -5.44
C LYS A 49 -10.20 8.46 -6.16
N ARG A 50 -11.14 7.62 -5.73
CA ARG A 50 -11.54 6.43 -6.49
C ARG A 50 -12.46 6.85 -7.64
N VAL A 51 -11.89 6.97 -8.83
CA VAL A 51 -12.64 7.36 -10.05
C VAL A 51 -13.45 6.19 -10.61
N VAL A 52 -12.91 4.97 -10.52
CA VAL A 52 -13.59 3.73 -10.93
C VAL A 52 -13.78 2.86 -9.70
N GLN A 53 -15.02 2.46 -9.43
CA GLN A 53 -15.33 1.48 -8.39
C GLN A 53 -15.20 0.05 -8.93
N TYR A 54 -14.98 -0.92 -8.03
CA TYR A 54 -14.84 -2.33 -8.35
C TYR A 54 -15.93 -2.78 -9.34
N ARG A 55 -15.52 -3.10 -10.57
CA ARG A 55 -16.38 -3.68 -11.58
C ARG A 55 -16.05 -5.17 -11.63
N PRO A 56 -17.05 -6.07 -11.61
CA PRO A 56 -16.80 -7.49 -11.83
C PRO A 56 -16.06 -7.68 -13.15
N LEU A 57 -15.19 -8.70 -13.21
CA LEU A 57 -14.43 -9.03 -14.41
C LEU A 57 -15.41 -9.11 -15.61
N PRO A 58 -15.06 -8.51 -16.76
CA PRO A 58 -15.86 -8.69 -17.96
C PRO A 58 -15.89 -10.19 -18.29
N LEU A 59 -17.11 -10.74 -18.38
CA LEU A 59 -17.38 -12.12 -18.79
C LEU A 59 -16.96 -12.35 -20.25
#